data_AF-A0A317GZC1-F1
#
_entry.id   AF-A0A317GZC1-F1
#
_cell.length_a   1.000
_cell.length_b   1.000
_cell.length_c   1.000
_cell.angle_alpha   90.00
_cell.angle_beta   90.00
_cell.angle_gamma   90.00
#
_symmetry.space_group_name_H-M   'P 1'
#
loop_
_entity.id
_entity.type
_entity.pdbx_description
1 polymer ?
#
loop_
_entity_poly.entity_id
_entity_poly.type
_entity_poly.pdbx_seq_one_letter_code
_entity_poly.pdbx_strand_id
1 'polypeptide(L)'
;MSDLETPLYQDRFGAIFYDAAKQIQELRWFAETEVMTENDFRGWLERWANAANQQHAPFALIDTRVFKHHPAADFMPWRDEHIIPQYNRAGIKKFAFLLPEGSAPTSEPAPEGPAQFPTGYFTSREQIERWFAEPES
;
A
#
# COMPACT_ATOMS: atom_id res chain seq x y z
N MET A 1 -19.31 -11.18 -9.07
CA MET A 1 -18.36 -11.74 -10.06
C MET A 1 -17.54 -10.56 -10.54
N SER A 2 -16.32 -10.39 -10.01
CA SER A 2 -15.47 -9.26 -10.40
C SER A 2 -14.93 -9.55 -11.79
N ASP A 3 -15.16 -8.62 -12.73
CA ASP A 3 -14.46 -8.58 -14.02
C ASP A 3 -12.95 -8.64 -13.74
N LEU A 4 -12.23 -9.40 -14.58
CA LEU A 4 -10.81 -9.69 -14.41
C LEU A 4 -10.00 -8.38 -14.49
N GLU A 5 -9.78 -7.73 -13.34
CA GLU A 5 -8.86 -6.59 -13.24
C GLU A 5 -7.47 -7.05 -13.66
N THR A 6 -7.00 -6.54 -14.80
CA THR A 6 -5.64 -6.84 -15.26
C THR A 6 -4.65 -6.07 -14.40
N PRO A 7 -3.69 -6.72 -13.74
CA PRO A 7 -2.71 -6.03 -12.93
C PRO A 7 -1.79 -5.15 -13.81
N LEU A 8 -1.40 -3.99 -13.29
CA LEU A 8 -0.35 -3.15 -13.89
C LEU A 8 1.01 -3.87 -13.87
N TYR A 9 1.22 -4.70 -12.85
CA TYR A 9 2.38 -5.56 -12.70
C TYR A 9 2.04 -6.73 -11.79
N GLN A 10 2.56 -7.91 -12.10
CA GLN A 10 2.46 -9.09 -11.24
C GLN A 10 3.71 -9.95 -11.41
N ASP A 11 4.21 -10.48 -10.31
CA ASP A 11 5.13 -11.61 -10.31
C ASP A 11 4.76 -12.60 -9.19
N ARG A 12 5.67 -13.49 -8.82
CA ARG A 12 5.43 -14.51 -7.80
C ARG A 12 5.11 -13.93 -6.41
N PHE A 13 5.53 -12.70 -6.10
CA PHE A 13 5.42 -12.11 -4.77
C PHE A 13 4.16 -11.28 -4.57
N GLY A 14 3.49 -10.84 -5.63
CA GLY A 14 2.32 -9.99 -5.53
C GLY A 14 1.84 -9.43 -6.85
N ALA A 15 0.86 -8.54 -6.77
CA ALA A 15 0.29 -7.84 -7.91
C ALA A 15 -0.11 -6.39 -7.55
N ILE A 16 0.07 -5.49 -8.53
CA ILE A 16 -0.30 -4.07 -8.47
C ILE A 16 -1.54 -3.88 -9.36
N PHE A 17 -2.58 -3.29 -8.79
CA PHE A 17 -3.81 -2.94 -9.49
C PHE A 17 -4.07 -1.44 -9.38
N TYR A 18 -4.85 -0.92 -10.33
CA TYR A 18 -5.41 0.42 -10.24
C TYR A 18 -6.88 0.39 -10.64
N ASP A 19 -7.76 0.70 -9.69
CA ASP A 19 -9.19 0.90 -9.92
C ASP A 19 -9.39 2.38 -10.29
N ALA A 20 -9.59 2.67 -11.57
CA ALA A 20 -9.78 4.02 -12.07
C ALA A 20 -11.11 4.65 -11.60
N ALA A 21 -12.14 3.84 -11.32
CA ALA A 21 -13.44 4.33 -10.89
C ALA A 21 -13.41 4.80 -9.44
N LYS A 22 -12.65 4.10 -8.59
CA LYS A 22 -12.44 4.49 -7.18
C LYS A 22 -11.16 5.30 -6.94
N GLN A 23 -10.32 5.42 -7.96
CA GLN A 23 -8.99 6.03 -7.90
C GLN A 23 -8.08 5.40 -6.82
N ILE A 24 -8.18 4.07 -6.67
CA ILE A 24 -7.41 3.31 -5.69
C ILE A 24 -6.30 2.55 -6.42
N GLN A 25 -5.06 2.77 -6.03
CA GLN A 25 -4.00 1.82 -6.34
C GLN A 25 -3.96 0.77 -5.23
N GLU A 26 -3.94 -0.52 -5.61
CA GLU A 26 -3.88 -1.64 -4.66
C GLU A 26 -2.68 -2.57 -4.88
N LEU A 27 -1.90 -2.83 -3.82
CA LEU A 27 -0.84 -3.83 -3.77
C LEU A 27 -1.37 -5.04 -3.01
N ARG A 28 -1.44 -6.19 -3.67
CA ARG A 28 -1.75 -7.47 -3.04
C ARG A 28 -0.48 -8.28 -2.92
N TRP A 29 -0.03 -8.53 -1.70
CA TRP A 29 1.05 -9.48 -1.45
C TRP A 29 0.57 -10.92 -1.58
N PHE A 30 1.46 -11.80 -1.99
CA PHE A 30 1.26 -13.26 -1.99
C PHE A 30 2.11 -13.92 -0.90
N ALA A 31 1.78 -15.19 -0.58
CA ALA A 31 2.43 -15.92 0.50
C ALA A 31 3.91 -16.24 0.20
N GLU A 32 4.28 -16.25 -1.07
CA GLU A 32 5.64 -16.44 -1.57
C GLU A 32 6.61 -15.33 -1.11
N THR A 33 6.10 -14.24 -0.52
CA THR A 33 6.90 -13.23 0.18
C THR A 33 7.74 -13.82 1.33
N GLU A 34 7.45 -15.04 1.79
CA GLU A 34 8.26 -15.80 2.75
C GLU A 34 9.71 -16.01 2.29
N VAL A 35 9.95 -16.10 0.98
CA VAL A 35 11.29 -16.27 0.39
C VAL A 35 11.80 -14.99 -0.28
N MET A 36 11.19 -13.85 0.02
CA MET A 36 11.60 -12.54 -0.48
C MET A 36 12.91 -12.13 0.18
N THR A 37 13.85 -11.59 -0.60
CA THR A 37 15.02 -10.91 -0.05
C THR A 37 14.71 -9.44 0.24
N GLU A 38 15.51 -8.78 1.07
CA GLU A 38 15.35 -7.34 1.28
C GLU A 38 15.46 -6.53 -0.02
N ASN A 39 16.33 -6.96 -0.96
CA ASN A 39 16.44 -6.32 -2.28
C ASN A 39 15.16 -6.48 -3.11
N ASP A 40 14.54 -7.67 -3.08
CA ASP A 40 13.25 -7.89 -3.74
C ASP A 40 12.17 -6.99 -3.13
N PHE A 41 12.13 -6.88 -1.79
CA PHE A 41 11.15 -6.06 -1.08
C PHE A 41 11.28 -4.58 -1.42
N ARG A 42 12.50 -4.03 -1.37
CA ARG A 42 12.77 -2.63 -1.75
C ARG A 42 12.42 -2.36 -3.22
N GLY A 43 12.81 -3.26 -4.13
CA GLY A 43 12.47 -3.14 -5.55
C GLY A 43 10.96 -3.18 -5.81
N TRP A 44 10.21 -3.96 -5.03
CA TRP A 44 8.75 -3.97 -5.09
C TRP A 44 8.12 -2.64 -4.64
N LEU A 45 8.62 -2.03 -3.55
CA LEU A 45 8.13 -0.74 -3.06
C LEU A 45 8.48 0.40 -4.02
N GLU A 46 9.66 0.38 -4.64
CA GLU A 46 10.02 1.33 -5.70
C GLU A 46 9.09 1.21 -6.91
N ARG A 47 8.83 -0.02 -7.36
CA ARG A 47 7.90 -0.27 -8.48
C ARG A 47 6.50 0.22 -8.16
N TRP A 48 6.02 -0.06 -6.96
CA TRP A 48 4.74 0.38 -6.46
C TRP A 48 4.63 1.92 -6.39
N ALA A 49 5.66 2.60 -5.87
CA ALA A 49 5.71 4.05 -5.83
C ALA A 49 5.75 4.69 -7.23
N ASN A 50 6.45 4.06 -8.17
CA ASN A 50 6.43 4.48 -9.57
C ASN A 50 5.03 4.34 -10.19
N ALA A 51 4.35 3.22 -9.97
CA ALA A 51 2.98 3.04 -10.42
C ALA A 51 2.06 4.14 -9.86
N ALA A 52 2.20 4.51 -8.58
CA ALA A 52 1.36 5.55 -7.96
C ALA A 52 1.58 6.91 -8.64
N ASN A 53 2.83 7.22 -9.00
CA ASN A 53 3.17 8.43 -9.75
C ASN A 53 2.59 8.41 -11.17
N GLN A 54 2.62 7.27 -11.86
CA GLN A 54 2.08 7.15 -13.23
C GLN A 54 0.56 7.27 -13.29
N GLN A 55 -0.13 6.71 -12.30
CA GLN A 55 -1.60 6.74 -12.24
C GLN A 55 -2.15 8.00 -11.56
N HIS A 56 -1.29 8.81 -10.91
CA HIS A 56 -1.70 9.91 -10.03
C HIS A 56 -2.73 9.45 -9.00
N ALA A 57 -2.51 8.28 -8.41
CA ALA A 57 -3.46 7.67 -7.50
C ALA A 57 -3.58 8.50 -6.20
N PRO A 58 -4.76 9.01 -5.83
CA PRO A 58 -4.98 9.70 -4.56
C PRO A 58 -5.07 8.72 -3.37
N PHE A 59 -5.44 7.48 -3.61
CA PHE A 59 -5.65 6.47 -2.57
C PHE A 59 -4.75 5.26 -2.80
N ALA A 60 -3.96 4.90 -1.79
CA ALA A 60 -3.12 3.71 -1.81
C ALA A 60 -3.60 2.68 -0.78
N LEU A 61 -3.74 1.44 -1.22
CA LEU A 61 -4.07 0.30 -0.38
C LEU A 61 -2.99 -0.77 -0.52
N ILE A 62 -2.47 -1.25 0.62
CA ILE A 62 -1.63 -2.45 0.67
C ILE A 62 -2.36 -3.54 1.46
N ASP A 63 -2.64 -4.67 0.80
CA ASP A 63 -3.16 -5.89 1.43
C ASP A 63 -2.01 -6.74 1.98
N THR A 64 -1.87 -6.73 3.31
CA THR A 64 -0.80 -7.43 4.04
C THR A 64 -1.25 -8.74 4.68
N ARG A 65 -2.49 -9.18 4.43
CA ARG A 65 -3.08 -10.35 5.11
C ARG A 65 -2.27 -11.64 4.97
N VAL A 66 -1.55 -11.78 3.86
CA VAL A 66 -0.70 -12.96 3.57
C VAL A 66 0.78 -12.58 3.39
N PHE A 67 1.17 -11.37 3.76
CA PHE A 67 2.55 -10.92 3.68
C PHE A 67 3.40 -11.61 4.75
N LYS A 68 4.52 -12.22 4.34
CA LYS A 68 5.38 -13.04 5.20
C LYS A 68 6.85 -12.61 5.24
N HIS A 69 7.27 -11.63 4.42
CA HIS A 69 8.64 -11.11 4.51
C HIS A 69 8.86 -10.40 5.85
N HIS A 70 10.07 -10.49 6.38
CA HIS A 70 10.50 -9.77 7.57
C HIS A 70 11.47 -8.66 7.14
N PRO A 71 11.00 -7.39 7.06
CA PRO A 71 11.86 -6.28 6.65
C PRO A 71 13.09 -6.15 7.54
N ALA A 72 14.22 -5.77 6.93
CA ALA A 72 15.46 -5.50 7.66
C ALA A 72 15.29 -4.36 8.68
N ALA A 73 16.14 -4.32 9.71
CA ALA A 73 16.04 -3.34 10.80
C ALA A 73 16.18 -1.88 10.33
N ASP A 74 16.87 -1.64 9.21
CA ASP A 74 17.07 -0.33 8.58
C ASP A 74 15.97 0.05 7.58
N PHE A 75 14.95 -0.80 7.42
CA PHE A 75 13.89 -0.59 6.43
C PHE A 75 13.12 0.72 6.65
N MET A 76 12.74 1.04 7.90
CA MET A 76 11.93 2.23 8.17
C MET A 76 12.67 3.54 7.81
N PRO A 77 13.93 3.77 8.24
CA PRO A 77 14.72 4.88 7.75
C PRO A 77 14.84 4.94 6.22
N TRP A 78 15.10 3.79 5.58
CA TRP A 78 15.20 3.73 4.12
C TRP A 78 13.87 4.10 3.43
N ARG A 79 12.74 3.59 3.93
CA ARG A 79 11.41 3.92 3.40
C ARG A 79 11.14 5.42 3.47
N ASP A 80 11.45 6.03 4.61
CA ASP A 80 11.21 7.46 4.83
C ASP A 80 12.07 8.33 3.91
N GLU A 81 13.30 7.92 3.63
CA GLU A 81 14.22 8.63 2.73
C GLU A 81 13.89 8.42 1.24
N HIS A 82 13.56 7.18 0.84
CA HIS A 82 13.51 6.80 -0.57
C HIS A 82 12.10 6.64 -1.15
N ILE A 83 11.14 6.21 -0.33
CA ILE A 83 9.80 5.81 -0.80
C ILE A 83 8.75 6.87 -0.49
N ILE A 84 8.68 7.36 0.75
CA ILE A 84 7.67 8.36 1.14
C ILE A 84 7.69 9.63 0.26
N PRO A 85 8.85 10.20 -0.11
CA PRO A 85 8.88 11.37 -1.01
C PRO A 85 8.24 11.12 -2.38
N GLN A 86 8.25 9.87 -2.85
CA GLN A 86 7.62 9.51 -4.12
C GLN A 86 6.10 9.46 -3.99
N TYR A 87 5.57 8.98 -2.86
CA TYR A 87 4.12 9.02 -2.58
C TYR A 87 3.62 10.45 -2.41
N ASN A 88 4.38 11.30 -1.71
CA ASN A 88 4.06 12.72 -1.58
C ASN A 88 3.98 13.39 -2.97
N ARG A 89 4.95 13.11 -3.86
CA ARG A 89 4.94 13.63 -5.24
C ARG A 89 3.82 13.08 -6.10
N ALA A 90 3.43 11.82 -5.89
CA ALA A 90 2.32 11.19 -6.59
C ALA A 90 0.96 11.84 -6.25
N GLY A 91 0.90 12.60 -5.15
CA GLY A 91 -0.34 13.21 -4.66
C GLY A 91 -1.21 12.25 -3.88
N ILE A 92 -0.60 11.27 -3.19
CA ILE A 92 -1.33 10.39 -2.27
C ILE A 92 -1.95 11.22 -1.16
N LYS A 93 -3.24 10.99 -0.92
CA LYS A 93 -4.09 11.69 0.03
C LYS A 93 -4.42 10.84 1.25
N LYS A 94 -4.62 9.53 1.06
CA LYS A 94 -4.87 8.56 2.14
C LYS A 94 -4.17 7.24 1.80
N PHE A 95 -3.53 6.66 2.80
CA PHE A 95 -2.80 5.39 2.66
C PHE A 95 -3.37 4.37 3.64
N ALA A 96 -3.75 3.20 3.16
CA ALA A 96 -4.36 2.15 3.96
C ALA A 96 -3.53 0.86 3.92
N PHE A 97 -3.39 0.23 5.09
CA PHE A 97 -3.01 -1.18 5.21
C PHE A 97 -4.25 -2.00 5.57
N LEU A 98 -4.49 -3.07 4.79
CA LEU A 98 -5.46 -4.10 5.15
C LEU A 98 -4.73 -5.24 5.88
N LEU A 99 -4.97 -5.31 7.19
CA LEU A 99 -4.33 -6.24 8.11
C LEU A 99 -5.02 -7.63 8.12
N PRO A 100 -4.29 -8.68 8.54
CA PRO A 100 -4.89 -9.99 8.84
C PRO A 100 -6.09 -9.90 9.78
N GLU A 101 -7.04 -10.80 9.62
CA GLU A 101 -8.17 -10.93 10.53
C GLU A 101 -7.67 -11.25 11.96
N GLY A 102 -8.30 -10.66 12.97
CA GLY A 102 -7.90 -10.81 14.37
C GLY A 102 -6.72 -9.92 14.81
N SER A 103 -6.21 -9.03 13.94
CA SER A 103 -5.26 -8.00 14.34
C SER A 103 -5.83 -7.10 15.44
N ALA A 104 -4.97 -6.62 16.33
CA ALA A 104 -5.37 -5.74 17.43
C ALA A 104 -6.02 -4.44 16.91
N PRO A 105 -6.86 -3.77 17.72
CA PRO A 105 -7.38 -2.45 17.39
C PRO A 105 -6.24 -1.48 17.07
N THR A 106 -6.42 -0.71 16.01
CA THR A 106 -5.44 0.27 15.53
C THR A 106 -5.84 1.66 16.00
N SER A 107 -4.86 2.55 16.12
CA SER A 107 -5.14 3.96 16.38
C SER A 107 -5.86 4.62 15.21
N GLU A 108 -6.34 5.85 15.42
CA GLU A 108 -6.86 6.67 14.34
C GLU A 108 -5.80 6.90 13.25
N PRO A 109 -6.19 6.98 11.97
CA PRO A 109 -5.27 7.26 10.88
C PRO A 109 -4.51 8.58 11.09
N ALA A 110 -3.19 8.56 10.94
CA ALA A 110 -2.34 9.73 11.15
C ALA A 110 -1.13 9.70 10.21
N PRO A 111 -0.52 10.86 9.89
CA PRO A 111 0.73 10.88 9.14
C PRO A 111 1.85 10.14 9.89
N GLU A 112 2.65 9.38 9.14
CA GLU A 112 3.80 8.63 9.67
C GLU A 112 5.09 9.13 9.03
N GLY A 113 6.12 9.39 9.84
CA GLY A 113 7.40 9.88 9.35
C GLY A 113 7.24 11.17 8.51
N PRO A 114 7.83 11.25 7.30
CA PRO A 114 7.73 12.42 6.43
C PRO A 114 6.50 12.41 5.50
N ALA A 115 5.51 11.52 5.73
CA ALA A 115 4.32 11.44 4.89
C ALA A 115 3.45 12.69 5.04
N GLN A 116 2.92 13.19 3.92
CA GLN A 116 1.98 14.32 3.89
C GLN A 116 0.51 13.89 3.92
N PHE A 117 0.27 12.59 4.10
CA PHE A 117 -1.03 11.95 4.13
C PHE A 117 -1.16 11.09 5.38
N PRO A 118 -2.38 10.91 5.92
CA PRO A 118 -2.64 9.95 6.97
C PRO A 118 -2.46 8.51 6.46
N THR A 119 -1.89 7.67 7.33
CA THR A 119 -1.84 6.21 7.18
C THR A 119 -2.83 5.59 8.15
N GLY A 120 -3.73 4.76 7.64
CA GLY A 120 -4.71 4.00 8.42
C GLY A 120 -4.48 2.51 8.30
N TYR A 121 -4.86 1.78 9.35
CA TYR A 121 -4.75 0.33 9.42
C TYR A 121 -6.15 -0.23 9.67
N PHE A 122 -6.56 -1.20 8.87
CA PHE A 122 -7.94 -1.66 8.84
C PHE A 122 -8.00 -3.18 8.74
N THR A 123 -9.09 -3.77 9.22
CA THR A 123 -9.31 -5.23 9.11
C THR A 123 -10.31 -5.60 8.02
N SER A 124 -10.95 -4.60 7.38
CA SER A 124 -11.83 -4.85 6.23
C SER A 124 -11.66 -3.82 5.12
N ARG A 125 -11.83 -4.27 3.87
CA ARG A 125 -11.85 -3.41 2.69
C ARG A 125 -12.97 -2.37 2.76
N GLU A 126 -14.12 -2.74 3.32
CA GLU A 126 -15.25 -1.84 3.44
C GLU A 126 -14.92 -0.61 4.31
N GLN A 127 -14.20 -0.79 5.42
CA GLN A 127 -13.75 0.33 6.26
C GLN A 127 -12.81 1.26 5.48
N ILE A 128 -11.90 0.69 4.70
CA ILE A 128 -10.95 1.43 3.87
C ILE A 128 -11.69 2.26 2.82
N GLU A 129 -12.61 1.64 2.08
CA GLU A 129 -13.37 2.32 1.03
C GLU A 129 -14.25 3.44 1.59
N ARG A 130 -14.89 3.22 2.75
CA ARG A 130 -15.62 4.27 3.46
C ARG A 130 -14.70 5.43 3.86
N TRP A 131 -13.54 5.12 4.44
CA TRP A 131 -12.57 6.13 4.83
C TRP A 131 -12.00 6.91 3.62
N PHE A 132 -11.75 6.25 2.50
CA PHE A 132 -11.31 6.92 1.26
C PHE A 132 -12.40 7.84 0.67
N ALA A 133 -13.67 7.50 0.85
CA ALA A 133 -14.79 8.33 0.40
C ALA A 133 -15.06 9.56 1.29
N GLU A 134 -14.52 9.60 2.51
CA GLU A 134 -14.62 10.79 3.37
C GLU A 134 -13.82 11.96 2.78
N PRO A 135 -14.35 13.20 2.83
CA PRO A 135 -13.63 14.38 2.38
C PRO A 135 -12.33 14.57 3.18
N GLU A 136 -11.37 15.27 2.57
CA GLU A 136 -10.16 15.73 3.25
C GLU A 136 -10.55 16.83 4.24
N SER A 137 -10.03 16.73 5.48
CA SER A 137 -10.25 17.69 6.56
C SER A 137 -9.46 18.98 6.36
#